data_AF-A0A3A9Z5T6-F1
#
_entry.id   AF-A0A3A9Z5T6-F1
#
_cell.length_a   1.000
_cell.length_b   1.000
_cell.length_c   1.000
_cell.angle_alpha   90.00
_cell.angle_beta   90.00
_cell.angle_gamma   90.00
#
_symmetry.space_group_name_H-M   'P 1'
#
loop_
_entity.id
_entity.type
_entity.pdbx_description
1 polymer ?
#
loop_
_entity_poly.entity_id
_entity_poly.type
_entity_poly.pdbx_seq_one_letter_code
_entity_poly.pdbx_strand_id
1 'polypeptide(L)'
;MVGERMSDTVGRFVGRGPDGREHVVRVEVRGRAQLVACETCGWRSNTPLAPRRVALRHLSGSHAVASAERERTPAFWFRTGLSALLVAAILLFAAVRGAGG
;
A
#
# COMPACT_ATOMS: atom_id res chain seq x y z
N MET A 1 16.39 25.75 -13.58
CA MET A 1 15.20 25.64 -12.71
C MET A 1 14.99 24.17 -12.43
N VAL A 2 15.29 23.72 -11.21
CA VAL A 2 15.38 22.30 -10.83
C VAL A 2 13.95 21.79 -10.62
N GLY A 3 13.45 20.98 -11.56
CA GLY A 3 12.11 20.41 -11.46
C GLY A 3 11.95 19.60 -10.18
N GLU A 4 10.89 19.90 -9.43
CA GLU A 4 10.35 19.06 -8.37
C GLU A 4 10.24 17.62 -8.87
N ARG A 5 11.20 16.77 -8.48
CA ARG A 5 11.01 15.32 -8.57
C ARG A 5 10.01 14.96 -7.50
N MET A 6 8.74 14.90 -7.91
CA MET A 6 7.63 14.37 -7.15
C MET A 6 8.08 13.01 -6.57
N SER A 7 8.19 12.94 -5.24
CA SER A 7 8.61 11.75 -4.50
C SER A 7 7.40 10.81 -4.50
N ASP A 8 7.26 9.98 -5.55
CA ASP A 8 6.17 9.00 -5.59
C ASP A 8 6.39 7.98 -4.46
N THR A 9 5.39 7.85 -3.58
CA THR A 9 5.40 6.79 -2.58
C THR A 9 5.12 5.47 -3.31
N VAL A 10 6.14 4.63 -3.45
CA VAL A 10 6.07 3.40 -4.25
C VAL A 10 5.60 2.20 -3.43
N GLY A 11 5.66 2.29 -2.10
CA GLY A 11 5.08 1.24 -1.27
C GLY A 11 5.08 1.55 0.22
N ARG A 12 4.16 0.89 0.91
CA ARG A 12 4.06 0.89 2.37
C ARG A 12 4.14 -0.54 2.87
N PHE A 13 4.99 -0.78 3.84
CA PHE A 13 5.16 -2.06 4.50
C PHE A 13 4.68 -1.92 5.94
N VAL A 14 3.81 -2.83 6.36
CA VAL A 14 3.27 -2.87 7.71
C VAL A 14 3.74 -4.16 8.36
N GLY A 15 4.27 -4.04 9.57
CA GLY A 15 4.65 -5.18 10.39
C GLY A 15 4.14 -5.01 11.80
N ARG A 16 3.60 -6.08 12.39
CA ARG A 16 3.09 -6.04 13.76
C ARG A 16 4.17 -6.49 14.72
N GLY A 17 4.49 -5.63 15.69
CA GLY A 17 5.44 -5.94 16.76
C GLY A 17 4.80 -6.81 17.85
N PRO A 18 5.62 -7.45 18.70
CA PRO A 18 5.13 -8.22 19.85
C PRO A 18 4.39 -7.38 20.89
N ASP A 19 4.57 -6.05 20.87
CA ASP A 19 3.82 -5.07 21.67
C ASP A 19 2.43 -4.75 21.09
N GLY A 20 2.03 -5.45 20.02
CA GLY A 20 0.74 -5.28 19.36
C GLY A 20 0.63 -4.02 18.49
N ARG A 21 1.70 -3.20 18.41
CA ARG A 21 1.70 -1.98 17.61
C ARG A 21 2.07 -2.25 16.16
N GLU A 22 1.44 -1.51 15.26
CA GLU A 22 1.76 -1.56 13.84
C GLU A 22 2.92 -0.63 13.54
N HIS A 23 3.97 -1.21 12.96
CA HIS A 23 5.13 -0.49 12.46
C HIS A 23 4.99 -0.29 10.98
N VAL A 24 5.07 0.98 10.57
CA VAL A 24 4.92 1.40 9.17
C VAL A 24 6.27 1.81 8.61
N VAL A 25 6.66 1.19 7.50
CA VAL A 25 7.82 1.57 6.71
C VAL A 25 7.34 2.06 5.34
N ARG A 26 7.57 3.32 5.05
CA ARG A 26 7.30 3.96 3.76
C ARG A 26 8.52 3.83 2.84
N VAL A 27 8.25 3.59 1.57
CA VAL A 27 9.25 3.59 0.50
C VAL A 27 8.91 4.68 -0.50
N GLU A 28 9.85 5.62 -0.66
CA GLU A 28 9.80 6.69 -1.65
C GLU A 28 10.86 6.42 -2.72
N VAL A 29 10.55 6.72 -3.98
CA VAL A 29 11.53 6.64 -5.07
C VAL A 29 11.95 8.04 -5.49
N ARG A 30 13.27 8.31 -5.48
CA ARG A 30 13.86 9.57 -5.93
C ARG A 30 14.85 9.30 -7.06
N GLY A 31 14.34 9.30 -8.29
CA GLY A 31 15.12 8.93 -9.47
C GLY A 31 15.45 7.44 -9.46
N ARG A 32 16.76 7.09 -9.44
CA ARG A 32 17.21 5.68 -9.37
C ARG A 32 17.39 5.16 -7.93
N ALA A 33 17.30 6.05 -6.94
CA ALA A 33 17.52 5.72 -5.55
C ALA A 33 16.18 5.49 -4.84
N GLN A 34 16.15 4.51 -3.92
CA GLN A 34 14.94 4.18 -3.14
C GLN A 34 15.20 4.56 -1.68
N LEU A 35 14.40 5.48 -1.16
CA LEU A 35 14.43 5.90 0.23
C LEU A 35 13.44 5.05 1.03
N VAL A 36 13.94 4.36 2.04
CA VAL A 36 13.14 3.58 2.98
C VAL A 36 13.10 4.35 4.31
N ALA A 37 11.91 4.65 4.81
CA ALA A 37 11.72 5.41 6.05
C ALA A 37 10.75 4.69 6.99
N CYS A 38 11.14 4.46 8.24
CA CYS A 38 10.24 3.98 9.29
C CYS A 38 9.53 5.19 9.91
N GLU A 39 8.20 5.24 9.79
CA GLU A 39 7.39 6.30 10.39
C GLU A 39 7.34 6.19 11.91
N THR A 40 7.58 4.99 12.45
CA THR A 40 7.48 4.70 13.89
C THR A 40 8.67 5.23 14.70
N CYS A 41 9.88 5.11 14.16
CA CYS A 41 11.12 5.49 14.87
C CYS A 41 11.94 6.55 14.13
N GLY A 42 11.47 7.04 12.98
CA GLY A 42 12.17 8.05 12.18
C GLY A 42 13.39 7.54 11.43
N TRP A 43 13.68 6.24 11.46
CA TRP A 43 14.80 5.65 10.72
C TRP A 43 14.66 5.89 9.22
N ARG A 44 15.77 6.23 8.55
CA ARG A 44 15.79 6.47 7.09
C ARG A 44 17.03 5.84 6.49
N SER A 45 16.87 5.19 5.34
CA SER A 45 17.97 4.59 4.59
C SER A 45 17.75 4.78 3.10
N ASN A 46 18.77 5.29 2.42
CA ASN A 46 18.78 5.32 0.96
C ASN A 46 19.51 4.08 0.45
N THR A 47 18.88 3.32 -0.45
CA THR A 47 19.46 2.06 -0.92
C THR A 47 19.18 1.82 -2.40
N PRO A 48 20.16 1.29 -3.15
CA PRO A 48 19.91 0.70 -4.46
C PRO A 48 19.31 -0.72 -4.35
N LEU A 49 19.31 -1.33 -3.15
CA LEU A 49 18.79 -2.67 -2.92
C LEU A 49 17.26 -2.69 -2.91
N ALA A 50 16.69 -3.90 -2.98
CA ALA A 50 15.24 -4.10 -2.88
C ALA A 50 14.69 -3.53 -1.55
N PRO A 51 13.75 -2.57 -1.58
CA PRO A 51 13.26 -1.88 -0.38
C PRO A 51 12.70 -2.80 0.69
N ARG A 52 12.01 -3.88 0.26
CA ARG A 52 11.45 -4.89 1.16
C ARG A 52 12.51 -5.53 2.06
N ARG A 53 13.70 -5.84 1.52
CA ARG A 53 14.78 -6.48 2.31
C ARG A 53 15.31 -5.53 3.38
N VAL A 54 15.46 -4.26 3.02
CA VAL A 54 15.96 -3.21 3.90
C VAL A 54 14.93 -2.89 4.98
N ALA A 55 13.65 -2.80 4.62
CA ALA A 55 12.54 -2.68 5.56
C ALA A 55 12.47 -3.86 6.54
N LEU A 56 12.52 -5.11 6.04
CA LEU A 56 12.48 -6.31 6.86
C LEU A 56 13.65 -6.38 7.85
N ARG A 57 14.89 -6.09 7.41
CA ARG A 57 16.06 -6.10 8.29
C ARG A 57 15.91 -5.12 9.45
N HIS A 58 15.38 -3.92 9.18
CA HIS A 58 15.13 -2.94 10.22
C HIS A 58 13.99 -3.38 11.15
N LEU A 59 12.88 -3.86 10.58
CA LEU A 59 11.72 -4.33 11.34
C LEU A 59 12.06 -5.53 12.23
N SER A 60 12.83 -6.50 11.74
CA SER A 60 13.25 -7.66 12.54
C SER A 60 14.32 -7.29 13.57
N GLY A 61 15.27 -6.43 13.21
CA GLY A 61 16.39 -6.06 14.09
C GLY A 61 16.05 -5.02 15.16
N SER A 62 15.20 -4.04 14.84
CA SER A 62 14.89 -2.91 15.75
C SER A 62 13.52 -3.02 16.41
N HIS A 63 12.59 -3.77 15.81
CA HIS A 63 11.20 -3.85 16.29
C HIS A 63 10.73 -5.28 16.55
N ALA A 64 11.61 -6.29 16.43
CA ALA A 64 11.28 -7.71 16.59
C ALA A 64 10.06 -8.17 15.76
N VAL A 65 9.83 -7.50 14.64
CA VAL A 65 8.73 -7.80 13.73
C VAL A 65 9.17 -8.97 12.84
N ALA A 66 8.50 -10.10 12.98
CA ALA A 66 8.83 -11.33 12.23
C ALA A 66 8.41 -11.26 10.74
N SER A 67 7.42 -10.42 10.40
CA SER A 67 6.92 -10.30 9.03
C SER A 67 6.50 -8.86 8.72
N ALA A 68 6.85 -8.42 7.51
CA ALA A 68 6.40 -7.14 6.95
C ALA A 68 5.62 -7.43 5.68
N GLU A 69 4.31 -7.19 5.74
CA GLU A 69 3.43 -7.33 4.59
C GLU A 69 3.37 -5.98 3.85
N ARG A 70 3.46 -6.01 2.52
CA ARG A 70 3.23 -4.80 1.74
C ARG A 70 1.73 -4.52 1.79
N GLU A 71 1.34 -3.33 2.23
CA GLU A 71 -0.05 -2.89 2.13
C GLU A 71 -0.43 -2.91 0.65
N ARG A 72 -1.23 -3.91 0.25
CA ARG A 72 -1.82 -3.96 -1.08
C ARG A 72 -2.93 -2.94 -1.09
N THR A 73 -2.66 -1.77 -1.64
CA THR A 73 -3.73 -0.88 -2.08
C THR A 73 -4.62 -1.69 -3.04
N PRO A 74 -5.92 -1.89 -2.75
CA PRO A 74 -6.80 -2.53 -3.71
C PRO A 74 -6.73 -1.70 -4.99
N ALA A 75 -6.43 -2.37 -6.10
CA ALA A 75 -6.30 -1.68 -7.37
C ALA A 75 -7.60 -0.91 -7.66
N PHE A 76 -7.50 0.32 -8.15
CA PHE A 76 -8.66 1.19 -8.27
C PHE A 76 -9.80 0.57 -9.12
N TRP A 77 -9.44 -0.33 -10.06
CA TRP A 77 -10.38 -1.12 -10.87
C TRP A 77 -11.29 -2.05 -10.06
N PHE A 78 -10.87 -2.49 -8.86
CA PHE A 78 -11.72 -3.32 -7.99
C PHE A 78 -12.90 -2.52 -7.44
N ARG A 79 -12.72 -1.21 -7.20
CA ARG A 79 -13.77 -0.33 -6.66
C ARG A 79 -14.78 0.07 -7.74
N THR A 80 -14.32 0.33 -8.96
CA THR A 80 -15.18 0.67 -10.10
C THR A 80 -15.89 -0.57 -10.69
N GLY A 81 -15.20 -1.72 -10.78
CA GLY A 81 -15.79 -2.95 -11.32
C GLY A 81 -16.94 -3.50 -10.47
N LEU A 82 -16.79 -3.50 -9.14
CA LEU A 82 -17.86 -3.91 -8.22
C LEU A 82 -19.09 -3.01 -8.31
N SER A 83 -18.88 -1.70 -8.51
CA SER A 83 -19.95 -0.72 -8.64
C SER A 83 -20.75 -0.92 -9.94
N ALA A 84 -20.07 -1.20 -11.06
CA ALA A 84 -20.73 -1.46 -12.34
C ALA A 84 -21.60 -2.73 -12.31
N LEU A 85 -21.13 -3.80 -11.66
CA LEU A 85 -21.91 -5.02 -11.46
C LEU A 85 -23.17 -4.78 -10.62
N LEU A 86 -23.05 -3.96 -9.58
CA LEU A 86 -24.16 -3.63 -8.69
C LEU A 86 -25.24 -2.82 -9.44
N VAL A 87 -24.83 -1.85 -10.26
CA VAL A 87 -25.75 -1.07 -11.12
C VAL A 87 -26.43 -1.98 -12.15
N ALA A 88 -25.68 -2.85 -12.83
CA ALA A 88 -26.26 -3.80 -13.80
C ALA A 88 -27.27 -4.74 -13.14
N ALA A 89 -26.98 -5.24 -11.93
CA ALA A 89 -27.90 -6.09 -11.17
C ALA A 89 -29.19 -5.33 -10.78
N ILE A 90 -29.09 -4.07 -10.37
CA ILE A 90 -30.26 -3.23 -10.05
C ILE A 90 -31.12 -3.01 -11.30
N LEU A 91 -30.51 -2.70 -12.44
CA LEU A 91 -31.25 -2.49 -13.70
C LEU A 91 -31.94 -3.77 -14.18
N LEU A 92 -31.26 -4.93 -14.09
CA LEU A 92 -31.86 -6.22 -14.38
C LEU A 92 -33.03 -6.54 -13.45
N PHE A 93 -32.89 -6.27 -12.15
CA PHE A 93 -33.96 -6.49 -11.18
C PHE A 93 -35.17 -5.57 -11.44
N ALA A 94 -34.93 -4.31 -11.79
CA ALA A 94 -35.98 -3.37 -12.17
C ALA A 94 -36.70 -3.80 -13.47
N ALA A 95 -35.96 -4.27 -14.48
CA ALA A 95 -36.52 -4.76 -15.74
C ALA A 95 -37.40 -6.00 -15.53
N VAL A 96 -36.96 -6.96 -14.69
CA VAL A 96 -37.74 -8.15 -14.35
C VAL A 96 -39.02 -7.81 -13.59
N ARG A 97 -39.00 -6.81 -12.69
CA ARG A 97 -40.22 -6.35 -12.00
C ARG A 97 -41.15 -5.52 -12.88
N GLY A 98 -40.61 -4.76 -13.84
CA GLY A 98 -41.40 -3.93 -14.75
C GLY A 98 -42.15 -4.72 -15.83
N ALA A 99 -41.68 -5.91 -16.20
CA ALA A 99 -42.27 -6.73 -17.25
C ALA A 99 -43.46 -7.60 -16.81
N GLY A 100 -43.85 -7.57 -15.53
CA GLY A 100 -44.92 -8.39 -14.97
C GLY A 100 -46.16 -7.64 -14.47
N GLY A 101 -46.32 -6.36 -14.87
CA GLY A 101 -47.46 -5.50 -14.52
C GLY A 101 -48.43 -5.30 -15.67
#